data_AF-A0A0N1CQ30-F1
#
_entry.id   AF-A0A0N1CQ30-F1
#
_cell.length_a   1.000
_cell.length_b   1.000
_cell.length_c   1.000
_cell.angle_alpha   90.00
_cell.angle_beta   90.00
_cell.angle_gamma   90.00
#
_symmetry.space_group_name_H-M   'P 1'
#
loop_
_entity.id
_entity.type
_entity.pdbx_description
1 polymer ?
#
loop_
_entity_poly.entity_id
_entity_poly.type
_entity_poly.pdbx_seq_one_letter_code
_entity_poly.pdbx_strand_id
1 'polypeptide(L)'
;MRTVKFAIASLFYHKKAMILYTLVSFFAMLGLIVTFALIYSLDQVLAQTNELLGTDDLQSKLTNEIQPITTLYQHLFYLIFGAYLLVICGFQFYYQLHKRNEYSAWLTTGSSTRQWAGMQLIEMWVPLMLAAIAAFTLLMLFQPYFQQELLSGHIFVLDRENTSAHIWQSVQSSQNEEFGITIPQNNQVFVQNVELNSTAWLSIMFHSTRQAILILTAAVTTITSLIVSGHCLYWRKKQWKNQLN
;
A
#
# COMPACT_ATOMS: atom_id res chain seq x y z
N MET A 1 -12.55 28.93 -5.05
CA MET A 1 -12.76 28.67 -6.50
C MET A 1 -11.57 28.99 -7.41
N ARG A 2 -10.58 29.84 -7.04
CA ARG A 2 -9.37 30.05 -7.88
C ARG A 2 -8.26 28.99 -7.66
N THR A 3 -8.13 28.45 -6.44
CA THR A 3 -7.06 27.50 -6.05
C THR A 3 -7.05 26.20 -6.86
N VAL A 4 -8.22 25.62 -7.12
CA VAL A 4 -8.35 24.38 -7.92
C VAL A 4 -7.91 24.62 -9.37
N LYS A 5 -8.32 25.76 -9.97
CA LYS A 5 -7.91 26.13 -11.33
C LYS A 5 -6.40 26.34 -11.43
N PHE A 6 -5.79 26.97 -10.43
CA PHE A 6 -4.33 27.13 -10.35
C PHE A 6 -3.61 25.80 -10.18
N ALA A 7 -4.11 24.89 -9.32
CA ALA A 7 -3.55 23.55 -9.17
C ALA A 7 -3.55 22.78 -10.49
N ILE A 8 -4.67 22.80 -11.22
CA ILE A 8 -4.78 22.13 -12.52
C ILE A 8 -3.84 22.79 -13.55
N ALA A 9 -3.77 24.11 -13.63
CA ALA A 9 -2.84 24.80 -14.54
C ALA A 9 -1.38 24.48 -14.22
N SER A 10 -1.04 24.42 -12.93
CA SER A 10 0.28 24.08 -12.43
C SER A 10 0.66 22.61 -12.72
N LEU A 11 -0.30 21.67 -12.67
CA LEU A 11 -0.09 20.28 -13.12
C LEU A 11 0.36 20.22 -14.59
N PHE A 12 -0.26 21.02 -15.46
CA PHE A 12 0.13 21.09 -16.87
C PHE A 12 1.48 21.76 -17.08
N TYR A 13 1.80 22.78 -16.27
CA TYR A 13 3.08 23.47 -16.33
C TYR A 13 4.24 22.57 -15.87
N HIS A 14 4.04 21.79 -14.81
CA HIS A 14 5.02 20.86 -14.25
C HIS A 14 4.86 19.41 -14.74
N LYS A 15 4.29 19.22 -15.94
CA LYS A 15 3.87 17.91 -16.48
C LYS A 15 4.95 16.83 -16.37
N LYS A 16 6.21 17.14 -16.67
CA LYS A 16 7.31 16.14 -16.64
C LYS A 16 7.53 15.58 -15.24
N ALA A 17 7.60 16.45 -14.22
CA ALA A 17 7.76 16.03 -12.83
C ALA A 17 6.53 15.25 -12.34
N MET A 18 5.33 15.71 -12.73
CA MET A 18 4.08 15.06 -12.37
C MET A 18 3.89 13.68 -13.00
N ILE A 19 4.35 13.47 -14.24
CA ILE A 19 4.37 12.13 -14.87
C ILE A 19 5.23 11.17 -14.06
N LEU A 20 6.44 11.60 -13.66
CA LEU A 20 7.34 10.76 -12.88
C LEU A 20 6.71 10.38 -11.53
N TYR A 21 6.13 11.36 -10.83
CA TYR A 21 5.40 11.11 -9.57
C TYR A 21 4.21 10.16 -9.77
N THR A 22 3.44 10.33 -10.85
CA THR A 22 2.33 9.44 -11.20
C THR A 22 2.82 8.01 -11.41
N LEU A 23 3.93 7.84 -12.15
CA LEU A 23 4.49 6.53 -12.45
C LEU A 23 4.99 5.81 -11.18
N VAL A 24 5.72 6.52 -10.32
CA VAL A 24 6.16 5.99 -9.03
C VAL A 24 4.96 5.62 -8.15
N SER A 25 3.95 6.50 -8.08
CA SER A 25 2.73 6.25 -7.31
C SER A 25 1.95 5.06 -7.84
N PHE A 26 1.94 4.85 -9.17
CA PHE A 26 1.29 3.70 -9.81
C PHE A 26 1.94 2.38 -9.41
N PHE A 27 3.27 2.28 -9.48
CA PHE A 27 3.97 1.07 -9.05
C PHE A 27 3.86 0.83 -7.55
N ALA A 28 3.94 1.88 -6.74
CA ALA A 28 3.71 1.76 -5.29
C ALA A 28 2.28 1.29 -4.99
N MET A 29 1.28 1.83 -5.69
CA MET A 29 -0.11 1.41 -5.54
C MET A 29 -0.29 -0.07 -5.90
N LEU A 30 0.23 -0.51 -7.06
CA LEU A 30 0.20 -1.92 -7.45
C LEU A 30 0.85 -2.80 -6.38
N GLY A 31 2.07 -2.47 -5.97
CA GLY A 31 2.81 -3.22 -4.96
C GLY A 31 2.04 -3.34 -3.64
N LEU A 32 1.46 -2.24 -3.15
CA LEU A 32 0.68 -2.25 -1.91
C LEU A 32 -0.63 -3.04 -2.05
N ILE A 33 -1.33 -2.94 -3.18
CA ILE A 33 -2.54 -3.74 -3.42
C ILE A 33 -2.19 -5.23 -3.42
N VAL A 34 -1.10 -5.63 -4.09
CA VAL A 34 -0.61 -7.01 -4.10
C VAL A 34 -0.31 -7.48 -2.68
N THR A 35 0.44 -6.69 -1.91
CA THR A 35 0.81 -7.09 -0.54
C THR A 35 -0.40 -7.20 0.38
N PHE A 36 -1.36 -6.26 0.32
CA PHE A 36 -2.60 -6.40 1.08
C PHE A 36 -3.43 -7.60 0.61
N ALA A 37 -3.46 -7.89 -0.69
CA ALA A 37 -4.16 -9.05 -1.20
C ALA A 37 -3.53 -10.37 -0.70
N LEU A 38 -2.20 -10.45 -0.63
CA LEU A 38 -1.50 -11.58 0.00
C LEU A 38 -1.90 -11.75 1.47
N ILE A 39 -1.91 -10.66 2.25
CA ILE A 39 -2.28 -10.70 3.67
C ILE A 39 -3.74 -11.15 3.83
N TYR A 40 -4.69 -10.51 3.15
CA TYR A 40 -6.11 -10.82 3.30
C TYR A 40 -6.50 -12.20 2.77
N SER A 41 -5.86 -12.66 1.69
CA SER A 41 -6.10 -14.02 1.21
C SER A 41 -5.54 -15.07 2.17
N LEU A 42 -4.37 -14.83 2.80
CA LEU A 42 -3.83 -15.72 3.83
C LEU A 42 -4.72 -15.76 5.08
N ASP A 43 -5.18 -14.59 5.54
CA ASP A 43 -6.11 -14.50 6.68
C ASP A 43 -7.40 -15.29 6.42
N GLN A 44 -7.90 -15.27 5.18
CA GLN A 44 -9.10 -16.01 4.80
C GLN A 44 -8.84 -17.53 4.72
N VAL A 45 -7.69 -17.95 4.20
CA VAL A 45 -7.23 -19.36 4.22
C VAL A 45 -7.13 -19.87 5.66
N LEU A 46 -6.54 -19.08 6.55
CA LEU A 46 -6.42 -19.38 7.98
C LEU A 46 -7.79 -19.50 8.65
N ALA A 47 -8.70 -18.55 8.42
CA ALA A 47 -10.03 -18.57 9.02
C ALA A 47 -10.82 -19.84 8.64
N GLN A 48 -10.82 -20.20 7.36
CA GLN A 48 -11.50 -21.40 6.88
C GLN A 48 -10.85 -22.69 7.42
N THR A 49 -9.52 -22.73 7.52
CA THR A 49 -8.82 -23.89 8.08
C THR A 49 -9.10 -24.03 9.58
N ASN A 50 -9.15 -22.92 10.33
CA ASN A 50 -9.47 -22.93 11.76
C ASN A 50 -10.89 -23.42 12.03
N GLU A 51 -11.86 -23.06 11.19
CA GLU A 51 -13.23 -23.59 11.27
C GLU A 51 -13.28 -25.13 11.09
N LEU A 52 -12.38 -25.68 10.27
CA LEU A 52 -12.29 -27.13 10.04
C LEU A 52 -11.59 -27.87 11.19
N LEU A 53 -10.60 -27.25 11.86
CA LEU A 53 -9.77 -27.91 12.87
C LEU A 53 -10.46 -28.13 14.24
N GLY A 54 -11.60 -27.50 14.49
CA GLY A 54 -12.54 -27.79 15.59
C GLY A 54 -12.04 -27.64 17.03
N THR A 55 -10.73 -27.54 17.28
CA THR A 55 -10.10 -27.48 18.61
C THR A 55 -9.10 -26.33 18.71
N ASP A 56 -9.10 -25.64 19.85
CA ASP A 56 -8.29 -24.43 20.08
C ASP A 56 -6.77 -24.70 20.06
N ASP A 57 -6.32 -25.90 20.49
CA ASP A 57 -4.90 -26.29 20.48
C ASP A 57 -4.35 -26.35 19.05
N LEU A 58 -5.06 -27.02 18.13
CA LEU A 58 -4.68 -27.13 16.73
C LEU A 58 -4.74 -25.79 16.00
N GLN A 59 -5.73 -24.96 16.30
CA GLN A 59 -5.82 -23.60 15.74
C GLN A 59 -4.62 -22.74 16.16
N SER A 60 -4.20 -22.83 17.43
CA SER A 60 -3.05 -22.08 17.94
C SER A 60 -1.73 -22.54 17.29
N LYS A 61 -1.56 -23.85 17.11
CA LYS A 61 -0.40 -24.43 16.43
C LYS A 61 -0.35 -24.02 14.96
N LEU A 62 -1.45 -24.11 14.23
CA LEU A 62 -1.53 -23.68 12.84
C LEU A 62 -1.17 -22.19 12.70
N THR A 63 -1.70 -21.35 13.60
CA THR A 63 -1.42 -19.91 13.60
C THR A 63 0.06 -19.63 13.82
N ASN A 64 0.71 -20.36 14.74
CA ASN A 64 2.15 -20.22 15.00
C ASN A 64 3.01 -20.63 13.79
N GLU A 65 2.62 -21.69 13.07
CA GLU A 65 3.36 -22.16 11.89
C GLU A 65 3.20 -21.23 10.67
N ILE A 66 2.09 -20.50 10.57
CA ILE A 66 1.84 -19.56 9.48
C ILE A 66 2.35 -18.15 9.81
N GLN A 67 2.61 -17.85 11.08
CA GLN A 67 3.14 -16.56 11.54
C GLN A 67 4.39 -16.08 10.76
N PRO A 68 5.40 -16.93 10.44
CA PRO A 68 6.54 -16.53 9.62
C PRO A 68 6.13 -15.96 8.26
N ILE A 69 5.12 -16.54 7.62
CA ILE A 69 4.60 -16.12 6.31
C ILE A 69 3.92 -14.76 6.42
N THR A 70 3.06 -14.59 7.42
CA THR A 70 2.42 -13.30 7.70
C THR A 70 3.47 -12.23 7.94
N THR A 71 4.53 -12.53 8.70
CA THR A 71 5.61 -11.56 8.91
C THR A 71 6.35 -11.24 7.62
N LEU A 72 6.59 -12.20 6.72
CA LEU A 72 7.24 -11.95 5.43
C LEU A 72 6.42 -10.97 4.58
N TYR A 73 5.10 -11.11 4.53
CA TYR A 73 4.22 -10.17 3.82
C TYR A 73 4.21 -8.78 4.46
N GLN A 74 4.28 -8.70 5.79
CA GLN A 74 4.44 -7.41 6.48
C GLN A 74 5.78 -6.75 6.16
N HIS A 75 6.88 -7.50 6.11
CA HIS A 75 8.19 -6.96 5.70
C HIS A 75 8.17 -6.47 4.24
N LEU A 76 7.51 -7.20 3.34
CA LEU A 76 7.31 -6.75 1.96
C LEU A 76 6.52 -5.44 1.90
N PHE A 77 5.47 -5.31 2.72
CA PHE A 77 4.72 -4.06 2.86
C PHE A 77 5.63 -2.91 3.31
N TYR A 78 6.40 -3.10 4.39
CA TYR A 78 7.28 -2.06 4.92
C TYR A 78 8.38 -1.68 3.93
N LEU A 79 8.90 -2.62 3.15
CA LEU A 79 9.91 -2.36 2.13
C LEU A 79 9.34 -1.48 1.01
N ILE A 80 8.19 -1.85 0.43
CA ILE A 80 7.54 -1.09 -0.65
C ILE A 80 7.12 0.29 -0.14
N PHE A 81 6.46 0.33 1.02
CA PHE A 81 5.98 1.58 1.61
C PHE A 81 7.14 2.48 2.01
N GLY A 82 8.18 1.95 2.65
CA GLY A 82 9.37 2.69 3.04
C GLY A 82 10.13 3.26 1.85
N ALA A 83 10.30 2.48 0.79
CA ALA A 83 10.88 2.96 -0.47
C ALA A 83 10.05 4.10 -1.08
N TYR A 84 8.72 3.95 -1.09
CA TYR A 84 7.83 5.02 -1.55
C TYR A 84 7.96 6.29 -0.70
N LEU A 85 8.00 6.17 0.63
CA LEU A 85 8.18 7.30 1.55
C LEU A 85 9.48 8.06 1.29
N LEU A 86 10.59 7.36 1.04
CA LEU A 86 11.87 7.99 0.71
C LEU A 86 11.79 8.76 -0.61
N VAL A 87 11.23 8.14 -1.66
CA VAL A 87 11.10 8.77 -2.97
C VAL A 87 10.17 9.98 -2.92
N ILE A 88 9.03 9.89 -2.24
CA ILE A 88 8.09 11.02 -2.17
C ILE A 88 8.64 12.16 -1.31
N CYS A 89 9.36 11.88 -0.22
CA CYS A 89 10.06 12.92 0.55
C CYS A 89 11.08 13.67 -0.31
N GLY A 90 11.93 12.92 -1.03
CA GLY A 90 12.92 13.51 -1.95
C GLY A 90 12.27 14.32 -3.06
N PHE A 91 11.22 13.76 -3.68
CA PHE A 91 10.44 14.44 -4.71
C PHE A 91 9.81 15.73 -4.20
N GLN A 92 9.14 15.71 -3.05
CA GLN A 92 8.49 16.89 -2.47
C GLN A 92 9.49 17.98 -2.15
N PHE A 93 10.64 17.62 -1.57
CA PHE A 93 11.69 18.58 -1.29
C PHE A 93 12.21 19.25 -2.57
N TYR A 94 12.55 18.43 -3.58
CA TYR A 94 12.97 18.92 -4.90
C TYR A 94 11.89 19.81 -5.56
N TYR A 95 10.63 19.38 -5.52
CA TYR A 95 9.51 20.06 -6.15
C TYR A 95 9.25 21.43 -5.50
N GLN A 96 9.31 21.53 -4.16
CA GLN A 96 9.18 22.84 -3.49
C GLN A 96 10.33 23.79 -3.83
N LEU A 97 11.57 23.29 -3.94
CA LEU A 97 12.70 24.11 -4.38
C LEU A 97 12.53 24.60 -5.82
N HIS A 98 12.05 23.74 -6.71
CA HIS A 98 11.78 24.10 -8.11
C HIS A 98 10.70 25.19 -8.22
N LYS A 99 9.65 25.10 -7.38
CA LYS A 99 8.54 26.08 -7.34
C LYS A 99 8.82 27.31 -6.48
N ARG A 100 10.05 27.51 -6.02
CA ARG A 100 10.41 28.66 -5.16
C ARG A 100 10.02 30.00 -5.79
N ASN A 101 10.29 30.20 -7.08
CA ASN A 101 9.99 31.46 -7.76
C ASN A 101 8.48 31.70 -7.85
N GLU A 102 7.71 30.65 -8.12
CA GLU A 102 6.24 30.70 -8.11
C GLU A 102 5.70 31.02 -6.72
N TYR A 103 6.29 30.44 -5.67
CA TYR A 103 5.91 30.75 -4.30
C TYR A 103 6.21 32.21 -3.94
N SER A 104 7.36 32.75 -4.38
CA SER A 104 7.68 34.16 -4.17
C SER A 104 6.68 35.08 -4.87
N ALA A 105 6.31 34.77 -6.12
CA ALA A 105 5.27 35.50 -6.86
C ALA A 105 3.88 35.31 -6.21
N TRP A 106 3.60 34.14 -5.64
CA TRP A 106 2.35 33.89 -4.91
C TRP A 106 2.22 34.80 -3.69
N LEU A 107 3.30 34.98 -2.93
CA LEU A 107 3.31 35.86 -1.76
C LEU A 107 3.10 37.34 -2.14
N THR A 108 3.64 37.80 -3.27
CA THR A 108 3.44 39.20 -3.71
C THR A 108 2.01 39.51 -4.12
N THR A 109 1.20 38.50 -4.46
CA THR A 109 -0.24 38.69 -4.73
C THR A 109 -1.09 38.85 -3.47
N GLY A 110 -0.51 38.76 -2.27
CA GLY A 110 -1.23 38.82 -0.99
C GLY A 110 -2.00 37.54 -0.65
N SER A 111 -1.79 36.47 -1.42
CA SER A 111 -2.46 35.18 -1.21
C SER A 111 -1.93 34.46 0.04
N SER A 112 -2.81 33.73 0.73
CA SER A 112 -2.44 33.06 1.99
C SER A 112 -1.58 31.81 1.78
N THR A 113 -0.75 31.47 2.77
CA THR A 113 0.07 30.24 2.79
C THR A 113 -0.79 28.97 2.89
N ARG A 114 -1.96 29.05 3.55
CA ARG A 114 -2.92 27.95 3.62
C ARG A 114 -3.48 27.60 2.23
N GLN A 115 -3.74 28.61 1.40
CA GLN A 115 -4.19 28.37 0.03
C GLN A 115 -3.08 27.77 -0.85
N TRP A 116 -1.82 28.12 -0.60
CA TRP A 116 -0.67 27.48 -1.26
C TRP A 116 -0.57 25.99 -0.88
N ALA A 117 -0.67 25.67 0.40
CA ALA A 117 -0.68 24.27 0.87
C ALA A 117 -1.85 23.47 0.27
N GLY A 118 -3.05 24.05 0.25
CA GLY A 118 -4.22 23.42 -0.39
C GLY A 118 -4.03 23.19 -1.90
N MET A 119 -3.40 24.13 -2.61
CA MET A 119 -3.05 23.96 -4.02
C MET A 119 -2.09 22.78 -4.23
N GLN A 120 -1.03 22.71 -3.42
CA GLN A 120 -0.03 21.64 -3.49
C GLN A 120 -0.64 20.28 -3.17
N LEU A 121 -1.54 20.18 -2.18
CA LEU A 121 -2.25 18.94 -1.89
C LEU A 121 -3.09 18.46 -3.08
N ILE A 122 -3.83 19.36 -3.74
CA ILE A 122 -4.62 19.01 -4.93
C ILE A 122 -3.71 18.55 -6.07
N GLU A 123 -2.57 19.22 -6.29
CA GLU A 123 -1.57 18.80 -7.28
C GLU A 123 -1.02 17.40 -7.01
N MET A 124 -0.93 16.96 -5.75
CA MET A 124 -0.44 15.63 -5.42
C MET A 124 -1.53 14.56 -5.40
N TRP A 125 -2.76 14.94 -5.05
CA TRP A 125 -3.89 14.00 -5.01
C TRP A 125 -4.41 13.64 -6.38
N VAL A 126 -4.49 14.57 -7.33
CA VAL A 126 -5.03 14.27 -8.67
C VAL A 126 -4.22 13.17 -9.37
N PRO A 127 -2.88 13.24 -9.46
CA PRO A 127 -2.11 12.17 -10.09
C PRO A 127 -2.11 10.87 -9.29
N LEU A 128 -2.16 10.95 -7.94
CA LEU A 128 -2.28 9.77 -7.08
C LEU A 128 -3.60 9.02 -7.33
N MET A 129 -4.72 9.73 -7.45
CA MET A 129 -6.02 9.13 -7.73
C MET A 129 -6.08 8.55 -9.14
N LEU A 130 -5.45 9.20 -10.13
CA LEU A 130 -5.30 8.64 -11.47
C LEU A 130 -4.50 7.33 -11.45
N ALA A 131 -3.39 7.30 -10.70
CA ALA A 131 -2.59 6.10 -10.50
C ALA A 131 -3.40 5.00 -9.78
N ALA A 132 -4.22 5.35 -8.79
CA ALA A 132 -5.11 4.44 -8.08
C ALA A 132 -6.11 3.77 -9.02
N ILE A 133 -6.83 4.57 -9.82
CA ILE A 133 -7.82 4.09 -10.77
C ILE A 133 -7.16 3.20 -11.83
N ALA A 134 -6.00 3.61 -12.34
CA ALA A 134 -5.26 2.84 -13.34
C ALA A 134 -4.79 1.49 -12.77
N ALA A 135 -4.21 1.47 -11.56
CA ALA A 135 -3.73 0.26 -10.91
C ALA A 135 -4.90 -0.71 -10.62
N PHE A 136 -6.01 -0.19 -10.08
CA PHE A 136 -7.21 -0.98 -9.83
C PHE A 136 -7.79 -1.56 -11.12
N THR A 137 -7.93 -0.75 -12.16
CA THR A 137 -8.47 -1.19 -13.45
C THR A 137 -7.59 -2.26 -14.08
N LEU A 138 -6.26 -2.10 -14.01
CA LEU A 138 -5.31 -3.09 -14.50
C LEU A 138 -5.48 -4.44 -13.78
N LEU A 139 -5.52 -4.42 -12.44
CA LEU A 139 -5.65 -5.63 -11.65
C LEU A 139 -7.01 -6.33 -11.86
N MET A 140 -8.09 -5.56 -12.05
CA MET A 140 -9.41 -6.12 -12.38
C MET A 140 -9.44 -6.72 -13.79
N LEU A 141 -8.79 -6.09 -14.77
CA LEU A 141 -8.74 -6.59 -16.15
C LEU A 141 -7.94 -7.89 -16.24
N PHE A 142 -6.89 -8.03 -15.43
CA PHE A 142 -6.06 -9.23 -15.33
C PHE A 142 -6.38 -10.08 -14.09
N GLN A 143 -7.62 -10.00 -13.59
CA GLN A 143 -8.01 -10.68 -12.35
C GLN A 143 -7.67 -12.19 -12.33
N PRO A 144 -7.97 -12.99 -13.37
CA PRO A 144 -7.67 -14.42 -13.34
C PRO A 144 -6.17 -14.72 -13.21
N TYR A 145 -5.34 -13.96 -13.92
CA TYR A 145 -3.88 -14.07 -13.83
C TYR A 145 -3.38 -13.66 -12.46
N PHE A 146 -3.90 -12.55 -11.94
CA PHE A 146 -3.52 -12.04 -10.63
C PHE A 146 -3.85 -13.04 -9.51
N GLN A 147 -5.03 -13.69 -9.56
CA GLN A 147 -5.41 -14.73 -8.62
C GLN A 147 -4.44 -15.92 -8.68
N GLN A 148 -4.11 -16.38 -9.88
CA GLN A 148 -3.19 -17.50 -10.07
C GLN A 148 -1.78 -17.19 -9.53
N GLU A 149 -1.29 -15.98 -9.78
CA GLU A 149 0.02 -15.53 -9.28
C GLU A 149 0.04 -15.38 -7.75
N LEU A 150 -1.04 -14.87 -7.14
CA LEU A 150 -1.15 -14.81 -5.68
C LEU A 150 -1.14 -16.20 -5.04
N LEU A 151 -1.91 -17.15 -5.60
CA LEU A 151 -1.95 -18.53 -5.12
C LEU A 151 -0.57 -19.21 -5.29
N SER A 152 0.08 -18.99 -6.43
CA SER A 152 1.44 -19.48 -6.67
C SER A 152 2.44 -18.87 -5.70
N GLY A 153 2.27 -17.59 -5.36
CA GLY A 153 3.07 -16.90 -4.34
C GLY A 153 2.92 -17.52 -2.96
N HIS A 154 1.69 -17.82 -2.53
CA HIS A 154 1.45 -18.54 -1.26
C HIS A 154 2.12 -19.90 -1.24
N ILE A 155 1.95 -20.70 -2.30
CA ILE A 155 2.57 -22.03 -2.41
C ILE A 155 4.09 -21.92 -2.31
N PHE A 156 4.69 -20.98 -3.06
CA PHE A 156 6.14 -20.77 -3.04
C PHE A 156 6.66 -20.40 -1.64
N VAL A 157 5.97 -19.52 -0.91
CA VAL A 157 6.41 -19.10 0.43
C VAL A 157 6.18 -20.22 1.45
N LEU A 158 5.07 -20.94 1.37
CA LEU A 158 4.78 -22.11 2.22
C LEU A 158 5.80 -23.25 1.99
N ASP A 159 6.21 -23.49 0.75
CA ASP A 159 7.22 -24.48 0.40
C ASP A 159 8.60 -24.07 0.91
N ARG A 160 8.96 -22.79 0.76
CA ARG A 160 10.22 -22.25 1.28
C ARG A 160 10.36 -22.44 2.79
N GLU A 161 9.28 -22.21 3.53
CA GLU A 161 9.27 -22.33 4.99
C GLU A 161 8.91 -23.75 5.47
N ASN A 162 8.80 -24.74 4.56
CA ASN A 162 8.45 -26.14 4.85
C ASN A 162 7.20 -26.30 5.73
N THR A 163 6.23 -25.38 5.60
CA THR A 163 5.13 -25.24 6.56
C THR A 163 4.26 -26.49 6.63
N SER A 164 4.02 -27.21 5.53
CA SER A 164 3.27 -28.48 5.56
C SER A 164 3.92 -29.55 6.44
N ALA A 165 5.25 -29.65 6.44
CA ALA A 165 5.96 -30.63 7.26
C ALA A 165 5.87 -30.28 8.75
N HIS A 166 5.97 -28.99 9.08
CA HIS A 166 5.84 -28.49 10.44
C HIS A 166 4.40 -28.60 10.97
N ILE A 167 3.39 -28.29 10.15
CA ILE A 167 1.97 -28.52 10.47
C ILE A 167 1.73 -30.01 10.71
N TRP A 168 2.24 -30.89 9.85
CA TRP A 168 2.05 -32.34 10.01
C TRP A 168 2.70 -32.88 11.29
N GLN A 169 3.91 -32.44 11.61
CA GLN A 169 4.60 -32.81 12.86
C GLN A 169 3.90 -32.24 14.12
N SER A 170 3.41 -31.00 14.05
CA SER A 170 2.72 -30.36 15.18
C SER A 170 1.36 -31.01 15.49
N VAL A 171 0.67 -31.53 14.47
CA VAL A 171 -0.54 -32.33 14.64
C VAL A 171 -0.23 -33.72 15.18
N GLN A 172 0.76 -34.43 14.59
CA GLN A 172 1.13 -35.77 15.07
C GLN A 172 1.66 -35.77 16.52
N SER A 173 2.25 -34.68 16.98
CA SER A 173 2.70 -34.54 18.37
C SER A 173 1.57 -34.24 19.37
N SER A 174 0.36 -33.87 18.92
CA SER A 174 -0.85 -33.76 19.78
C SER A 174 -1.55 -35.10 20.02
N GLN A 175 -0.89 -36.24 19.73
CA GLN A 175 -1.44 -37.60 19.84
C GLN A 175 -2.04 -37.90 21.23
N ASN A 176 -3.36 -37.81 21.31
CA ASN A 176 -4.21 -38.71 22.11
C ASN A 176 -5.61 -38.97 21.50
N GLU A 177 -5.98 -38.38 20.36
CA GLU A 177 -7.26 -38.71 19.70
C GLU A 177 -7.08 -38.92 18.19
N GLU A 178 -7.69 -39.99 17.68
CA GLU A 178 -7.81 -40.30 16.25
C GLU A 178 -8.59 -39.18 15.55
N PHE A 179 -7.88 -38.21 14.97
CA PHE A 179 -8.50 -37.18 14.16
C PHE A 179 -8.98 -37.76 12.83
N GLY A 180 -10.30 -37.72 12.61
CA GLY A 180 -10.96 -38.03 11.32
C GLY A 180 -10.84 -36.92 10.27
N ILE A 181 -9.93 -35.96 10.46
CA ILE A 181 -9.76 -34.78 9.60
C ILE A 181 -8.48 -34.98 8.78
N THR A 182 -8.63 -35.08 7.46
CA THR A 182 -7.50 -35.16 6.53
C THR A 182 -6.86 -33.79 6.41
N ILE A 183 -5.83 -33.53 7.22
CA ILE A 183 -5.00 -32.34 7.05
C ILE A 183 -4.30 -32.44 5.68
N PRO A 184 -4.29 -31.36 4.88
CA PRO A 184 -3.63 -31.35 3.58
C PRO A 184 -2.18 -31.80 3.68
N GLN A 185 -1.82 -32.89 3.00
CA GLN A 185 -0.47 -33.47 3.03
C GLN A 185 0.57 -32.64 2.25
N ASN A 186 0.14 -31.62 1.52
CA ASN A 186 0.99 -30.75 0.69
C ASN A 186 0.45 -29.31 0.73
N ASN A 187 1.34 -28.32 0.76
CA ASN A 187 1.04 -26.89 0.66
C ASN A 187 0.17 -26.54 -0.54
N GLN A 188 0.34 -27.24 -1.66
CA GLN A 188 -0.52 -27.08 -2.83
C GLN A 188 -1.97 -27.45 -2.51
N VAL A 189 -2.20 -28.55 -1.79
CA VAL A 189 -3.54 -28.99 -1.37
C VAL A 189 -4.09 -28.09 -0.26
N PHE A 190 -3.23 -27.53 0.60
CA PHE A 190 -3.62 -26.57 1.63
C PHE A 190 -4.19 -25.28 1.03
N VAL A 191 -3.51 -24.73 0.04
CA VAL A 191 -3.92 -23.49 -0.65
C VAL A 191 -5.07 -23.74 -1.63
N GLN A 192 -5.13 -24.91 -2.28
CA GLN A 192 -6.18 -25.24 -3.26
C GLN A 192 -7.49 -25.73 -2.63
N ASN A 193 -7.45 -26.37 -1.45
CA ASN A 193 -8.68 -26.80 -0.76
C ASN A 193 -9.49 -25.60 -0.22
N VAL A 194 -8.86 -24.44 -0.07
CA VAL A 194 -9.53 -23.17 0.19
C VAL A 194 -9.96 -22.59 -1.17
N GLU A 195 -11.04 -23.13 -1.75
CA GLU A 195 -11.67 -22.56 -2.94
C GLU A 195 -12.28 -21.18 -2.60
N LEU A 196 -11.45 -20.14 -2.65
CA LEU A 196 -11.93 -18.77 -2.57
C LEU A 196 -12.82 -18.49 -3.79
N ASN A 197 -14.12 -18.39 -3.55
CA ASN A 197 -15.08 -18.07 -4.58
C ASN A 197 -14.80 -16.68 -5.22
N SER A 198 -15.36 -16.44 -6.41
CA SER A 198 -15.13 -15.19 -7.15
C SER A 198 -15.52 -13.94 -6.35
N THR A 199 -16.53 -14.04 -5.48
CA THR A 199 -16.96 -12.96 -4.60
C THR A 199 -15.95 -12.63 -3.49
N ALA A 200 -15.28 -13.64 -2.92
CA ALA A 200 -14.24 -13.48 -1.92
C ALA A 200 -13.03 -12.76 -2.52
N TRP A 201 -12.60 -13.18 -3.71
CA TRP A 201 -11.52 -12.51 -4.43
C TRP A 201 -11.82 -11.07 -4.76
N LEU A 202 -13.05 -10.79 -5.22
CA LEU A 202 -13.46 -9.43 -5.50
C LEU A 202 -13.48 -8.58 -4.21
N SER A 203 -13.97 -9.14 -3.10
CA SER A 203 -13.90 -8.51 -1.78
C SER A 203 -12.46 -8.19 -1.36
N ILE A 204 -11.54 -9.15 -1.47
CA ILE A 204 -10.11 -8.97 -1.19
C ILE A 204 -9.56 -7.82 -2.04
N MET A 205 -9.84 -7.80 -3.34
CA MET A 205 -9.36 -6.74 -4.23
C MET A 205 -9.85 -5.36 -3.84
N PHE A 206 -11.14 -5.23 -3.48
CA PHE A 206 -11.71 -3.95 -3.03
C PHE A 206 -11.12 -3.52 -1.68
N HIS A 207 -10.97 -4.44 -0.73
CA HIS A 207 -10.37 -4.14 0.57
C HIS A 207 -8.90 -3.73 0.44
N SER A 208 -8.10 -4.48 -0.32
CA SER A 208 -6.70 -4.16 -0.60
C SER A 208 -6.54 -2.80 -1.27
N THR A 209 -7.36 -2.51 -2.27
CA THR A 209 -7.34 -1.23 -2.98
C THR A 209 -7.71 -0.08 -2.06
N ARG A 210 -8.78 -0.23 -1.27
CA ARG A 210 -9.20 0.77 -0.31
C ARG A 210 -8.08 1.10 0.68
N GLN A 211 -7.42 0.08 1.22
CA GLN A 211 -6.36 0.27 2.22
C GLN A 211 -5.12 0.91 1.61
N ALA A 212 -4.71 0.49 0.42
CA ALA A 212 -3.61 1.13 -0.31
C ALA A 212 -3.90 2.61 -0.59
N ILE A 213 -5.12 2.96 -1.01
CA ILE A 213 -5.53 4.35 -1.22
C ILE A 213 -5.46 5.15 0.08
N LEU A 214 -6.02 4.62 1.17
CA LEU A 214 -6.05 5.32 2.46
C LEU A 214 -4.62 5.61 2.98
N ILE A 215 -3.75 4.60 2.96
CA ILE A 215 -2.37 4.72 3.46
C ILE A 215 -1.55 5.68 2.60
N LEU A 216 -1.62 5.56 1.26
CA LEU A 216 -0.88 6.47 0.38
C LEU A 216 -1.41 7.90 0.45
N THR A 217 -2.74 8.09 0.53
CA THR A 217 -3.32 9.42 0.69
C THR A 217 -2.92 10.05 2.02
N ALA A 218 -2.93 9.28 3.11
CA ALA A 218 -2.48 9.75 4.42
C ALA A 218 -0.99 10.12 4.39
N ALA A 219 -0.14 9.29 3.78
CA ALA A 219 1.29 9.54 3.65
C ALA A 219 1.58 10.81 2.82
N VAL A 220 0.99 10.92 1.62
CA VAL A 220 1.16 12.08 0.74
C VAL A 220 0.65 13.35 1.42
N THR A 221 -0.51 13.29 2.08
CA THR A 221 -1.07 14.45 2.78
C THR A 221 -0.15 14.90 3.91
N THR A 222 0.35 13.96 4.71
CA THR A 222 1.23 14.26 5.85
C THR A 222 2.55 14.85 5.38
N ILE A 223 3.21 14.21 4.42
CA ILE A 223 4.52 14.64 3.90
C ILE A 223 4.41 15.98 3.19
N THR A 224 3.42 16.15 2.31
CA THR A 224 3.19 17.41 1.59
C THR A 224 2.92 18.54 2.58
N SER A 225 2.06 18.31 3.58
CA SER A 225 1.73 19.34 4.57
C SER A 225 2.94 19.74 5.40
N LEU A 226 3.76 18.77 5.84
CA LEU A 226 4.98 19.03 6.62
C LEU A 226 6.01 19.82 5.80
N ILE A 227 6.34 19.35 4.59
CA ILE A 227 7.37 19.95 3.75
C ILE A 227 6.94 21.33 3.26
N VAL A 228 5.68 21.48 2.80
CA VAL A 228 5.17 22.79 2.34
C VAL A 228 5.12 23.80 3.49
N SER A 229 4.69 23.38 4.69
CA SER A 229 4.66 24.27 5.85
C SER A 229 6.07 24.70 6.25
N GLY A 230 7.02 23.77 6.28
CA GLY A 230 8.44 24.06 6.54
C GLY A 230 9.02 25.03 5.51
N HIS A 231 8.77 24.78 4.22
CA HIS A 231 9.19 25.66 3.13
C HIS A 231 8.61 27.07 3.28
N CYS A 232 7.30 27.19 3.54
CA CYS A 232 6.63 28.48 3.71
C CYS A 232 7.20 29.26 4.90
N LEU A 233 7.38 28.62 6.05
CA LEU A 233 7.93 29.25 7.25
C LEU A 233 9.37 29.74 7.03
N TYR A 234 10.21 28.91 6.42
CA TYR A 234 11.60 29.25 6.13
C TYR A 234 11.71 30.49 5.24
N TRP A 235 10.99 30.50 4.11
CA TRP A 235 11.10 31.59 3.13
C TRP A 235 10.44 32.88 3.60
N ARG A 236 9.32 32.80 4.33
CA ARG A 236 8.70 33.99 4.91
C ARG A 236 9.62 34.66 5.94
N LYS A 237 10.31 33.87 6.78
CA LYS A 237 11.32 34.38 7.72
C LYS A 237 12.50 35.03 6.99
N LYS A 238 12.96 34.43 5.90
CA LYS A 238 14.06 34.97 5.09
C LYS A 238 13.69 36.29 4.39
N GLN A 239 12.49 36.39 3.83
CA GLN A 239 12.00 37.64 3.23
C GLN A 239 11.87 38.77 4.27
N TRP A 240 11.34 38.47 5.46
CA TRP A 240 11.22 39.45 6.53
C TRP A 240 12.59 39.99 6.97
N LYS A 241 13.60 39.12 7.12
CA LYS A 241 14.98 39.54 7.41
C LYS A 241 15.57 40.44 6.33
N ASN A 242 15.28 40.15 5.07
CA ASN A 242 15.78 40.95 3.95
C ASN A 242 15.07 42.31 3.79
N GLN A 243 13.91 42.52 4.43
CA GLN A 243 13.21 43.82 4.45
C GLN A 243 13.64 44.72 5.62
N LEU A 244 14.32 44.14 6.62
CA LEU A 244 14.83 44.85 7.81
C LEU A 244 16.28 45.35 7.63
N ASN A 245 16.98 44.88 6.59
CA ASN A 245 18.30 45.33 6.17
C ASN A 245 18.16 46.24 4.94
#